data_AF-A0A931UBV6-F1
#
_entry.id   AF-A0A931UBV6-F1
#
_cell.length_a   1.000
_cell.length_b   1.000
_cell.length_c   1.000
_cell.angle_alpha   90.00
_cell.angle_beta   90.00
_cell.angle_gamma   90.00
#
_symmetry.space_group_name_H-M   'P 1'
#
loop_
_entity.id
_entity.type
_entity.pdbx_description
1 polymer ?
#
loop_
_entity_poly.entity_id
_entity_poly.type
_entity_poly.pdbx_seq_one_letter_code
_entity_poly.pdbx_strand_id
1 'polypeptide(L)' 'PKEDEAFDRVYKEKGMIMCLCSRVASGRVVRSPGLARRGFVAGDNLQPWKARVLLALALTKTSNADEIQRMFDTY' A
#
# COMPACT_ATOMS: atom_id res chain seq x y z
N PRO A 1 -9.63 -9.66 12.51
CA PRO A 1 -10.15 -10.89 11.87
C PRO A 1 -11.05 -10.62 10.65
N LYS A 2 -12.22 -9.99 10.81
CA LYS A 2 -13.15 -9.72 9.69
C LYS A 2 -12.63 -8.71 8.67
N GLU A 3 -11.89 -7.71 9.13
CA GLU A 3 -11.25 -6.71 8.27
C GLU A 3 -10.22 -7.37 7.35
N ASP A 4 -9.39 -8.25 7.91
CA ASP A 4 -8.35 -8.91 7.14
C ASP A 4 -8.91 -9.80 6.03
N GLU A 5 -9.97 -10.54 6.34
CA GLU A 5 -10.73 -11.34 5.37
C GLU A 5 -11.35 -10.48 4.27
N ALA A 6 -11.81 -9.27 4.59
CA ALA A 6 -12.36 -8.35 3.60
C ALA A 6 -11.28 -7.89 2.61
N PHE A 7 -10.10 -7.51 3.11
CA PHE A 7 -8.97 -7.14 2.27
C PHE A 7 -8.50 -8.30 1.39
N ASP A 8 -8.40 -9.51 1.95
CA ASP A 8 -8.01 -10.70 1.19
C ASP A 8 -8.98 -11.01 0.06
N ARG A 9 -10.29 -10.87 0.34
CA ARG A 9 -11.34 -11.07 -0.65
C ARG A 9 -11.21 -10.07 -1.80
N VAL A 10 -11.12 -8.78 -1.48
CA VAL A 10 -11.06 -7.74 -2.51
C VAL A 10 -9.76 -7.83 -3.32
N TYR A 11 -8.64 -8.19 -2.69
CA TYR A 11 -7.38 -8.42 -3.41
C TYR A 11 -7.48 -9.59 -4.37
N LYS A 12 -7.99 -10.75 -3.91
CA LYS A 12 -8.12 -11.97 -4.75
C LYS A 12 -9.14 -11.81 -5.87
N GLU A 13 -10.28 -11.17 -5.60
CA GLU A 13 -11.38 -11.07 -6.56
C GLU A 13 -11.22 -9.90 -7.54
N LYS A 14 -10.70 -8.76 -7.07
CA LYS A 14 -10.64 -7.52 -7.86
C LYS A 14 -9.22 -7.05 -8.18
N GLY A 15 -8.18 -7.67 -7.61
CA GLY A 15 -6.81 -7.20 -7.75
C GLY A 15 -6.58 -5.81 -7.16
N MET A 16 -7.38 -5.41 -6.17
CA MET A 16 -7.31 -4.04 -5.63
C MET A 16 -6.04 -3.84 -4.80
N ILE A 17 -5.23 -2.86 -5.19
CA ILE A 17 -4.05 -2.45 -4.43
C ILE A 17 -4.46 -1.64 -3.19
N MET A 18 -3.90 -1.99 -2.05
CA MET A 18 -4.16 -1.32 -0.77
C MET A 18 -2.90 -0.63 -0.27
N CYS A 19 -3.03 0.58 0.26
CA CYS A 19 -1.90 1.35 0.80
C CYS A 19 -2.10 1.59 2.30
N LEU A 20 -1.19 1.06 3.12
CA LEU A 20 -1.21 1.24 4.57
C LEU A 20 -0.36 2.47 4.95
N CYS A 21 -0.99 3.45 5.60
CA CYS A 21 -0.36 4.66 6.10
C CYS A 21 -0.65 4.84 7.59
N SER A 22 0.05 5.77 8.24
CA SER A 22 -0.20 6.15 9.63
C SER A 22 -0.87 7.52 9.75
N ARG A 23 -1.67 7.72 10.80
CA ARG A 23 -2.18 9.04 11.19
C ARG A 23 -1.23 9.79 12.14
N VAL A 24 -0.15 9.13 12.56
CA VAL A 24 0.87 9.73 13.41
C VAL A 24 1.73 10.67 12.57
N ALA A 25 2.11 11.81 13.15
CA ALA A 25 2.85 12.86 12.44
C ALA A 25 4.25 12.43 12.00
N SER A 26 4.87 11.48 12.70
CA SER A 26 6.21 10.98 12.42
C SER A 26 6.29 9.46 12.57
N GLY A 27 7.37 8.89 12.04
CA GLY A 27 7.60 7.45 11.98
C GLY A 27 7.39 6.90 10.58
N ARG A 28 7.64 5.60 10.44
CA ARG A 28 7.57 4.87 9.17
C ARG A 28 6.66 3.67 9.32
N VAL A 29 5.79 3.45 8.32
CA VAL A 29 5.07 2.18 8.15
C VAL A 29 5.96 1.24 7.36
N VAL A 30 6.24 0.06 7.92
CA VAL A 30 7.08 -0.97 7.29
C VAL A 30 6.20 -2.02 6.64
N ARG A 31 6.54 -2.41 5.41
CA ARG A 31 5.87 -3.50 4.70
C ARG A 31 6.33 -4.85 5.26
N SER A 32 5.51 -5.45 6.12
CA SER A 32 5.76 -6.80 6.63
C SER A 32 5.56 -7.86 5.53
N PRO A 33 6.16 -9.06 5.65
CA PRO A 33 5.93 -10.16 4.71
C PRO A 33 4.45 -10.56 4.60
N GLY A 34 3.67 -10.39 5.68
CA GLY A 34 2.22 -10.65 5.68
C GLY A 34 1.45 -9.64 4.82
N LEU A 35 1.83 -8.36 4.88
CA LEU A 35 1.26 -7.31 4.04
C LEU A 35 1.63 -7.51 2.57
N ALA A 36 2.89 -7.87 2.29
CA ALA A 36 3.34 -8.14 0.93
C ALA A 36 2.53 -9.24 0.24
N ARG A 37 2.28 -10.37 0.93
CA ARG A 37 1.45 -11.48 0.41
C ARG A 37 0.00 -11.10 0.09
N ARG A 38 -0.50 -10.01 0.69
CA ARG A 38 -1.87 -9.52 0.54
C ARG A 38 -1.96 -8.35 -0.44
N GLY A 39 -0.87 -8.04 -1.15
CA GLY A 39 -0.82 -6.95 -2.13
C GLY A 39 -0.81 -5.55 -1.52
N PHE A 40 -0.47 -5.42 -0.24
CA PHE A 40 -0.35 -4.12 0.39
C PHE A 40 0.94 -3.41 0.01
N VAL A 41 0.84 -2.10 -0.12
CA VAL A 41 1.94 -1.14 -0.19
C VAL A 41 2.01 -0.42 1.16
N ALA A 42 3.20 -0.27 1.73
CA ALA A 42 3.44 0.55 2.90
C ALA A 42 3.81 1.97 2.47
N GLY A 43 3.15 2.96 3.07
CA GLY A 43 3.33 4.37 2.75
C GLY A 43 4.64 5.00 3.23
N ASP A 44 5.59 4.22 3.74
CA ASP A 44 6.82 4.68 4.39
C ASP A 44 6.53 5.77 5.45
N ASN A 45 7.12 6.95 5.30
CA ASN A 45 6.94 8.14 6.12
C ASN A 45 5.92 9.13 5.53
N LEU A 46 5.28 8.79 4.41
CA LEU A 46 4.31 9.66 3.75
C LEU A 46 3.01 9.70 4.55
N GLN A 47 2.52 10.92 4.75
CA GLN A 47 1.19 11.12 5.29
C GLN A 47 0.13 10.60 4.29
N PRO A 48 -1.05 10.14 4.75
CA PRO A 48 -2.05 9.51 3.89
C PRO A 48 -2.43 10.34 2.65
N TRP A 49 -2.46 11.67 2.79
CA TRP A 49 -2.78 12.57 1.69
C TRP A 49 -1.66 12.69 0.64
N LYS A 50 -0.38 12.55 1.02
CA LYS A 50 0.76 12.47 0.08
C LYS A 50 0.79 11.11 -0.59
N ALA A 51 0.67 10.05 0.21
CA ALA A 51 0.65 8.67 -0.27
C ALA A 51 -0.43 8.45 -1.33
N ARG A 52 -1.62 9.05 -1.16
CA ARG A 52 -2.69 9.00 -2.16
C ARG A 52 -2.27 9.56 -3.53
N VAL A 53 -1.52 10.66 -3.54
CA VAL A 53 -1.05 11.28 -4.79
C VAL A 53 -0.03 10.36 -5.46
N LEU A 54 0.96 9.87 -4.71
CA LEU A 54 1.96 8.96 -5.25
C LEU A 54 1.33 7.65 -5.76
N LEU A 55 0.40 7.06 -5.02
CA LEU A 55 -0.30 5.85 -5.44
C LEU A 55 -1.11 6.08 -6.72
N ALA A 56 -1.82 7.20 -6.83
CA ALA A 56 -2.58 7.53 -8.03
C ALA A 56 -1.65 7.64 -9.26
N LEU A 57 -0.47 8.27 -9.11
CA LEU A 57 0.53 8.34 -10.17
C LEU A 57 1.14 6.96 -10.49
N ALA A 58 1.48 6.17 -9.48
CA ALA A 58 2.06 4.84 -9.64
C ALA A 58 1.12 3.89 -10.41
N LEU A 59 -0.18 3.95 -10.11
CA LEU A 59 -1.22 3.17 -10.80
C LEU A 59 -1.38 3.55 -12.28
N THR A 60 -0.88 4.70 -12.74
CA THR A 60 -0.82 5.03 -14.18
C THR A 60 0.31 4.29 -14.91
N LYS A 61 1.26 3.72 -14.17
CA LYS A 61 2.45 3.05 -14.71
C LYS A 61 2.40 1.54 -14.54
N THR A 62 1.91 1.05 -13.41
CA THR A 62 1.89 -0.37 -13.10
C THR A 62 0.82 -0.70 -12.07
N SER A 63 0.31 -1.93 -12.12
CA SER A 63 -0.56 -2.51 -11.09
C SER A 63 0.17 -3.58 -10.25
N ASN A 64 1.49 -3.71 -10.40
CA ASN A 64 2.30 -4.62 -9.59
C ASN A 64 2.62 -3.98 -8.23
N ALA A 65 2.12 -4.57 -7.14
CA ALA A 65 2.30 -4.08 -5.77
C ALA A 65 3.77 -3.93 -5.38
N ASP A 66 4.66 -4.80 -5.86
CA ASP A 66 6.09 -4.76 -5.51
C ASP A 66 6.82 -3.61 -6.21
N GLU A 67 6.47 -3.33 -7.47
CA GLU A 67 6.99 -2.14 -8.17
C GLU A 67 6.44 -0.84 -7.57
N ILE A 68 5.18 -0.83 -7.16
CA ILE A 68 4.61 0.33 -6.45
C ILE A 68 5.32 0.51 -5.11
N GLN A 69 5.60 -0.57 -4.37
CA GLN A 69 6.38 -0.46 -3.12
C GLN A 69 7.76 0.16 -3.38
N ARG A 70 8.47 -0.28 -4.44
CA ARG A 70 9.76 0.30 -4.81
C ARG A 70 9.65 1.82 -5.05
N MET A 71 8.56 2.30 -5.64
CA MET A 71 8.32 3.73 -5.82
C MET A 71 8.15 4.46 -4.48
N PHE A 72 7.39 3.89 -3.55
CA PHE A 72 7.22 4.43 -2.18
C PHE A 72 8.50 4.40 -1.35
N ASP A 73 9.37 3.43 -1.58
CA ASP A 73 10.69 3.37 -0.93
C ASP A 73 11.67 4.42 -1.51
N THR A 74 11.39 4.91 -2.72
CA THR A 74 12.26 5.86 -3.47
C THR A 74 11.82 7.32 -3.31
N TYR A 75 10.50 7.59 -3.25
CA TYR A 75 9.90 8.93 -3.34
C TYR A 75 8.96 9.23 -2.18
#